data_AF-A0A146KJQ8-F1
#
_entry.id   AF-A0A146KJQ8-F1
#
_cell.length_a   1.000
_cell.length_b   1.000
_cell.length_c   1.000
_cell.angle_alpha   90.00
_cell.angle_beta   90.00
_cell.angle_gamma   90.00
#
_symmetry.space_group_name_H-M   'P 1'
#
loop_
_entity.id
_entity.type
_entity.pdbx_description
1 polymer ?
#
loop_
_entity_poly.entity_id
_entity_poly.type
_entity_poly.pdbx_seq_one_letter_code
_entity_poly.pdbx_strand_id
1 'polypeptide(L)'
;KNTQRQITKKENKQKQRKILKRKQIKFQWVCIVGTAIAISIVGLSSILASSQSLKPWNLQLIGCLIVVTSTIMQALQVIIQDFILLRFNADSLFVIGVEGFYGIVLTVFVAWPIVQQIPGPDHGSLEHIGDTFYMLADNSTLLVFVLMYFFSLIIFNWSAIVVIKNASSIVRSIFDSVRTAIIWMVNLLIYYIFAPQSQYGERWTTFSWIQLLGFVFLVFSSQCYSGYVKFPFFNYVKQ
;
A
#
# COMPACT_ATOMS: atom_id res chain seq x y z
N LYS A 1 -35.38 -13.32 -9.60
CA LYS A 1 -34.00 -13.13 -10.10
C LYS A 1 -33.81 -11.86 -10.96
N ASN A 2 -34.69 -11.54 -11.91
CA ASN A 2 -34.51 -10.37 -12.78
C ASN A 2 -34.75 -9.02 -12.06
N THR A 3 -35.68 -8.94 -11.12
CA THR A 3 -35.98 -7.72 -10.35
C THR A 3 -34.82 -7.32 -9.42
N GLN A 4 -34.26 -8.27 -8.67
CA GLN A 4 -33.07 -8.01 -7.84
C GLN A 4 -31.86 -7.57 -8.68
N ARG A 5 -31.59 -8.21 -9.82
CA ARG A 5 -30.52 -7.79 -10.74
C ARG A 5 -30.72 -6.36 -11.27
N GLN A 6 -31.96 -5.91 -11.47
CA GLN A 6 -32.25 -4.55 -11.91
C GLN A 6 -32.11 -3.52 -10.78
N ILE A 7 -32.47 -3.87 -9.54
CA ILE A 7 -32.29 -3.03 -8.35
C ILE A 7 -30.79 -2.83 -8.10
N THR A 8 -30.01 -3.91 -8.07
CA THR A 8 -28.54 -3.82 -7.90
C THR A 8 -27.88 -3.02 -9.02
N LYS A 9 -28.34 -3.17 -10.27
CA LYS A 9 -27.85 -2.34 -11.40
C LYS A 9 -28.18 -0.86 -11.24
N LYS A 10 -29.35 -0.50 -10.70
CA LYS A 10 -29.75 0.90 -10.44
C LYS A 10 -28.95 1.49 -9.26
N GLU A 11 -28.79 0.74 -8.18
CA GLU A 11 -27.96 1.12 -7.02
C GLU A 11 -26.50 1.31 -7.40
N ASN A 12 -25.95 0.39 -8.19
CA ASN A 12 -24.59 0.49 -8.70
C ASN A 12 -24.42 1.69 -9.65
N LYS A 13 -25.37 1.95 -10.56
CA LYS A 13 -25.37 3.16 -11.40
C LYS A 13 -25.44 4.44 -10.56
N GLN A 14 -26.19 4.45 -9.45
CA GLN A 14 -26.25 5.58 -8.53
C GLN A 14 -24.95 5.76 -7.74
N LYS A 15 -24.37 4.68 -7.19
CA LYS A 15 -23.05 4.70 -6.53
C LYS A 15 -21.95 5.17 -7.48
N GLN A 16 -21.94 4.70 -8.72
CA GLN A 16 -21.02 5.14 -9.77
C GLN A 16 -21.16 6.62 -10.10
N ARG A 17 -22.39 7.10 -10.32
CA ARG A 17 -22.66 8.53 -10.53
C ARG A 17 -22.22 9.36 -9.32
N LYS A 18 -22.37 8.83 -8.10
CA LYS A 18 -21.93 9.47 -6.86
C LYS A 18 -20.40 9.55 -6.79
N ILE A 19 -19.66 8.53 -7.23
CA ILE A 19 -18.19 8.53 -7.24
C ILE A 19 -17.63 9.47 -8.31
N LEU A 20 -18.13 9.40 -9.55
CA LEU A 20 -17.71 10.28 -10.66
C LEU A 20 -18.10 11.76 -10.45
N LYS A 21 -19.09 12.06 -9.59
CA LYS A 21 -19.55 13.42 -9.27
C LYS A 21 -19.30 13.85 -7.83
N ARG A 22 -18.40 13.18 -7.09
CA ARG A 22 -18.00 13.65 -5.75
C ARG A 22 -17.30 15.00 -5.90
N LYS A 23 -18.04 16.10 -5.73
CA LYS A 23 -17.44 17.41 -5.47
C LYS A 23 -16.67 17.29 -4.16
N GLN A 24 -15.35 17.40 -4.25
CA GLN A 24 -14.52 17.42 -3.06
C GLN A 24 -14.85 18.67 -2.24
N ILE A 25 -15.23 18.45 -1.00
CA ILE A 25 -15.59 19.53 -0.08
C ILE A 25 -14.27 20.19 0.36
N LYS A 26 -14.26 21.51 0.56
CA LYS A 26 -13.04 22.27 0.89
C LYS A 26 -12.23 21.67 2.07
N PHE A 27 -12.89 21.09 3.08
CA PHE A 27 -12.19 20.44 4.20
C PHE A 27 -11.41 19.17 3.80
N GLN A 28 -11.86 18.45 2.76
CA GLN A 28 -11.18 17.23 2.29
C GLN A 28 -9.82 17.57 1.68
N TRP A 29 -9.70 18.71 1.01
CA TRP A 29 -8.42 19.24 0.53
C TRP A 29 -7.45 19.56 1.66
N VAL A 30 -7.95 20.15 2.75
CA VAL A 30 -7.13 20.39 3.95
C VAL A 30 -6.63 19.08 4.54
N CYS A 31 -7.48 18.04 4.59
CA CYS A 31 -7.08 16.72 5.07
C CYS A 31 -6.03 16.06 4.16
N ILE A 32 -6.18 16.19 2.84
CA ILE A 32 -5.21 15.67 1.86
C ILE A 32 -3.83 16.34 2.07
N VAL A 33 -3.80 17.67 2.19
CA VAL A 33 -2.56 18.40 2.47
C VAL A 33 -1.98 17.98 3.82
N GLY A 34 -2.81 17.81 4.85
CA GLY A 34 -2.41 17.28 6.15
C GLY A 34 -1.75 15.89 6.05
N THR A 35 -2.36 14.96 5.30
CA THR A 35 -1.77 13.62 5.09
C THR A 35 -0.44 13.69 4.34
N ALA A 36 -0.29 14.58 3.36
CA ALA A 36 0.97 14.76 2.63
C ALA A 36 2.09 15.29 3.55
N ILE A 37 1.77 16.25 4.41
CA ILE A 37 2.70 16.78 5.43
C ILE A 37 3.10 15.68 6.42
N ALA A 38 2.13 14.89 6.90
CA ALA A 38 2.38 13.78 7.82
C ALA A 38 3.38 12.78 7.25
N ILE A 39 3.14 12.31 6.02
CA ILE A 39 4.02 11.35 5.33
C ILE A 39 5.40 11.98 5.10
N SER A 40 5.48 13.25 4.74
CA SER A 40 6.75 13.96 4.54
C SER A 40 7.57 14.03 5.83
N ILE A 41 6.93 14.28 6.98
CA ILE A 41 7.59 14.29 8.30
C ILE A 41 8.14 12.90 8.66
N VAL A 42 7.34 11.85 8.46
CA VAL A 42 7.79 10.46 8.70
C VAL A 42 8.95 10.11 7.75
N GLY A 43 8.88 10.50 6.48
CA GLY A 43 9.95 10.30 5.50
C GLY A 43 11.23 11.04 5.88
N LEU A 44 11.15 12.33 6.20
CA LEU A 44 12.31 13.15 6.60
C LEU A 44 12.99 12.61 7.85
N SER A 45 12.23 12.22 8.86
CA SER A 45 12.79 11.64 10.10
C SER A 45 13.52 10.32 9.84
N SER A 46 13.02 9.49 8.92
CA SER A 46 13.72 8.26 8.51
C SER A 46 15.05 8.53 7.78
N ILE A 47 15.10 9.55 6.90
CA ILE A 47 16.31 9.93 6.18
C ILE A 47 17.36 10.50 7.14
N LEU A 48 16.93 11.36 8.06
CA LEU A 48 17.82 11.95 9.07
C LEU A 48 18.39 10.89 10.02
N ALA A 49 17.59 9.88 10.39
CA ALA A 49 18.07 8.73 11.15
C ALA A 49 19.07 7.85 10.37
N SER A 50 19.01 7.85 9.03
CA SER A 50 19.84 7.02 8.14
C SER A 50 21.12 7.71 7.63
N SER A 51 21.43 8.91 8.15
CA SER A 51 22.51 9.80 7.72
C SER A 51 23.95 9.26 7.88
N GLN A 52 24.12 8.00 8.27
CA GLN A 52 25.41 7.29 8.28
C GLN A 52 25.71 6.55 6.96
N SER A 53 24.81 6.53 5.97
CA SER A 53 25.03 5.82 4.71
C SER A 53 25.49 6.75 3.56
N LEU A 54 26.74 6.56 3.12
CA LEU A 54 27.43 7.28 2.02
C LEU A 54 26.87 6.91 0.63
N LYS A 55 25.58 7.12 0.36
CA LYS A 55 25.02 6.96 -1.00
C LYS A 55 25.04 8.29 -1.77
N PRO A 56 25.33 8.30 -3.09
CA PRO A 56 25.29 9.53 -3.88
C PRO A 56 23.86 10.10 -3.93
N TRP A 57 23.72 11.42 -3.74
CA TRP A 57 22.42 12.10 -3.75
C TRP A 57 21.63 11.88 -5.06
N ASN A 58 22.34 11.73 -6.19
CA ASN A 58 21.75 11.43 -7.50
C ASN A 58 20.93 10.14 -7.49
N LEU A 59 21.48 9.06 -6.92
CA LEU A 59 20.81 7.76 -6.89
C LEU A 59 19.59 7.79 -5.95
N GLN A 60 19.71 8.52 -4.83
CA GLN A 60 18.61 8.69 -3.90
C GLN A 60 17.44 9.45 -4.54
N LEU A 61 17.73 10.51 -5.31
CA LEU A 61 16.72 11.27 -6.04
C LEU A 61 16.02 10.42 -7.11
N ILE A 62 16.78 9.63 -7.87
CA ILE A 62 16.21 8.68 -8.86
C ILE A 62 15.30 7.67 -8.17
N GLY A 63 15.72 7.10 -7.04
CA GLY A 63 14.89 6.19 -6.24
C GLY A 63 13.56 6.83 -5.81
N CYS A 64 13.61 8.06 -5.30
CA CYS A 64 12.41 8.81 -4.94
C CYS A 64 11.45 9.02 -6.13
N LEU A 65 11.97 9.38 -7.31
CA LEU A 65 11.14 9.58 -8.51
C LEU A 65 10.47 8.29 -8.99
N ILE A 66 11.18 7.16 -8.92
CA ILE A 66 10.62 5.84 -9.29
C ILE A 66 9.49 5.48 -8.31
N VAL A 67 9.68 5.70 -7.01
CA VAL A 67 8.64 5.43 -5.99
C VAL A 67 7.41 6.30 -6.22
N VAL A 68 7.58 7.60 -6.46
CA VAL A 68 6.46 8.52 -6.75
C VAL A 68 5.69 8.05 -7.99
N THR A 69 6.38 7.68 -9.06
CA THR A 69 5.75 7.18 -10.29
C THR A 69 4.96 5.89 -10.03
N SER A 70 5.55 4.95 -9.28
CA SER A 70 4.88 3.70 -8.87
C SER A 70 3.60 3.96 -8.07
N THR A 71 3.65 4.87 -7.09
CA THR A 71 2.47 5.20 -6.27
C THR A 71 1.33 5.85 -7.06
N ILE A 72 1.64 6.65 -8.09
CA ILE A 72 0.61 7.20 -8.99
C ILE A 72 -0.08 6.06 -9.74
N MET A 73 0.68 5.10 -10.28
CA MET A 73 0.12 3.93 -10.97
C MET A 73 -0.71 3.07 -10.03
N GLN A 74 -0.24 2.84 -8.80
CA GLN A 74 -0.98 2.12 -7.77
C GLN A 74 -2.31 2.81 -7.42
N ALA A 75 -2.32 4.14 -7.31
CA ALA A 75 -3.54 4.89 -7.05
C ALA A 75 -4.54 4.78 -8.22
N LEU A 76 -4.07 4.87 -9.46
CA LEU A 76 -4.89 4.67 -10.65
C LEU A 76 -5.49 3.26 -10.70
N GLN A 77 -4.71 2.24 -10.39
CA GLN A 77 -5.18 0.85 -10.32
C GLN A 77 -6.35 0.71 -9.34
N VAL A 78 -6.23 1.25 -8.12
CA VAL A 78 -7.29 1.17 -7.10
C VAL A 78 -8.56 1.86 -7.56
N ILE A 79 -8.45 3.01 -8.24
CA ILE A 79 -9.61 3.73 -8.79
C ILE A 79 -10.29 2.92 -9.89
N ILE A 80 -9.52 2.35 -10.81
CA ILE A 80 -10.03 1.50 -11.90
C ILE A 80 -10.71 0.26 -11.32
N GLN A 81 -10.12 -0.34 -10.28
CA GLN A 81 -10.66 -1.52 -9.61
C GLN A 81 -12.00 -1.20 -8.93
N ASP A 82 -12.10 -0.10 -8.19
CA ASP A 82 -13.36 0.38 -7.60
C ASP A 82 -14.42 0.60 -8.70
N PHE A 83 -14.02 1.21 -9.82
CA PHE A 83 -14.91 1.42 -10.97
C PHE A 83 -15.41 0.10 -11.60
N ILE A 84 -14.54 -0.88 -11.79
CA ILE A 84 -14.88 -2.20 -12.36
C ILE A 84 -15.83 -2.96 -11.43
N LEU A 85 -15.53 -3.00 -10.12
CA LEU A 85 -16.36 -3.66 -9.12
C LEU A 85 -17.78 -3.11 -9.12
N LEU A 86 -17.92 -1.78 -9.20
CA LEU A 86 -19.22 -1.13 -9.25
C LEU A 86 -19.93 -1.35 -10.59
N ARG A 87 -19.21 -1.32 -11.72
CA ARG A 87 -19.82 -1.41 -13.05
C ARG A 87 -20.35 -2.79 -13.35
N PHE A 88 -19.54 -3.79 -13.06
CA PHE A 88 -19.81 -5.17 -13.46
C PHE A 88 -20.40 -6.00 -12.32
N ASN A 89 -20.45 -5.45 -11.09
CA ASN A 89 -20.79 -6.21 -9.88
C ASN A 89 -20.03 -7.54 -9.81
N ALA A 90 -18.76 -7.49 -10.23
CA ALA A 90 -17.92 -8.67 -10.38
C ALA A 90 -17.69 -9.32 -9.03
N ASP A 91 -17.48 -10.64 -9.05
CA ASP A 91 -17.06 -11.32 -7.84
C ASP A 91 -15.63 -10.91 -7.47
N SER A 92 -15.38 -10.66 -6.18
CA SER A 92 -14.08 -10.18 -5.70
C SER A 92 -12.98 -11.21 -5.97
N LEU A 93 -13.32 -12.51 -5.84
CA LEU A 93 -12.40 -13.62 -6.12
C LEU A 93 -12.04 -13.73 -7.61
N PHE A 94 -12.97 -13.40 -8.51
CA PHE A 94 -12.67 -13.41 -9.94
C PHE A 94 -11.76 -12.24 -10.33
N VAL A 95 -12.04 -11.04 -9.81
CA VAL A 95 -11.23 -9.85 -10.11
C VAL A 95 -9.78 -10.05 -9.65
N ILE A 96 -9.55 -10.54 -8.43
CA ILE A 96 -8.19 -10.82 -7.94
C ILE A 96 -7.51 -11.94 -8.72
N GLY A 97 -8.25 -12.96 -9.17
CA GLY A 97 -7.68 -14.05 -9.97
C GLY A 97 -7.15 -13.57 -11.31
N VAL A 98 -7.91 -12.69 -11.99
CA VAL A 98 -7.47 -12.06 -13.24
C VAL A 98 -6.28 -11.14 -13.01
N GLU A 99 -6.31 -10.33 -11.96
CA GLU A 99 -5.20 -9.45 -11.58
C GLU A 99 -3.92 -10.24 -11.28
N GLY A 100 -4.02 -11.32 -10.50
CA GLY A 100 -2.91 -12.21 -10.20
C GLY A 100 -2.37 -12.92 -11.44
N PHE A 101 -3.23 -13.35 -12.35
CA PHE A 101 -2.81 -13.96 -13.62
C PHE A 101 -1.99 -12.98 -14.48
N TYR A 102 -2.49 -11.76 -14.70
CA TYR A 102 -1.73 -10.75 -15.42
C TYR A 102 -0.47 -10.32 -14.67
N GLY A 103 -0.50 -10.31 -13.33
CA GLY A 103 0.68 -10.09 -12.50
C GLY A 103 1.77 -11.12 -12.77
N ILE A 104 1.43 -12.42 -12.79
CA ILE A 104 2.37 -13.50 -13.12
C ILE A 104 2.92 -13.34 -14.53
N VAL A 105 2.07 -13.05 -15.52
CA VAL A 105 2.50 -12.81 -16.90
C VAL A 105 3.51 -11.66 -16.97
N LEU A 106 3.22 -10.52 -16.34
CA LEU A 106 4.14 -9.38 -16.33
C LEU A 106 5.43 -9.69 -15.57
N THR A 107 5.37 -10.42 -14.46
CA THR A 107 6.57 -10.80 -13.71
C THR A 107 7.46 -11.72 -14.53
N VAL A 108 6.90 -12.78 -15.13
CA VAL A 108 7.66 -13.79 -15.88
C VAL A 108 8.23 -13.24 -17.18
N PHE A 109 7.45 -12.46 -17.93
CA PHE A 109 7.85 -11.99 -19.27
C PHE A 109 8.50 -10.61 -19.29
N VAL A 110 8.31 -9.79 -18.26
CA VAL A 110 8.85 -8.42 -18.23
C VAL A 110 9.83 -8.23 -17.08
N ALA A 111 9.41 -8.45 -15.83
CA ALA A 111 10.26 -8.16 -14.67
C ALA A 111 11.50 -9.07 -14.62
N TRP A 112 11.31 -10.38 -14.79
CA TRP A 112 12.40 -11.36 -14.74
C TRP A 112 13.50 -11.11 -15.77
N PRO A 113 13.21 -10.95 -17.08
CA PRO A 113 14.26 -10.64 -18.06
C PRO A 113 14.98 -9.32 -17.77
N ILE A 114 14.26 -8.30 -17.30
CA ILE A 114 14.87 -7.00 -16.96
C ILE A 114 15.86 -7.17 -15.81
N VAL A 115 15.45 -7.83 -14.72
CA VAL A 115 16.32 -8.01 -13.55
C VAL A 115 17.55 -8.87 -13.89
N GLN A 116 17.37 -9.88 -14.73
CA GLN A 116 18.48 -10.72 -15.19
C GLN A 116 19.55 -9.95 -15.99
N GLN A 117 19.16 -8.90 -16.71
CA GLN A 117 20.07 -8.11 -17.55
C GLN A 117 20.74 -6.95 -16.81
N ILE A 118 20.22 -6.55 -15.65
CA ILE A 118 20.83 -5.49 -14.86
C ILE A 118 22.07 -6.08 -14.17
N PRO A 119 23.28 -5.51 -14.35
CA PRO A 119 24.47 -6.01 -13.70
C PRO A 119 24.37 -5.82 -12.19
N GLY A 120 24.69 -6.87 -11.45
CA GLY A 120 24.58 -6.89 -10.00
C GLY A 120 25.55 -7.87 -9.33
N PRO A 121 25.50 -7.98 -8.00
CA PRO A 121 26.47 -8.71 -7.20
C PRO A 121 26.33 -10.24 -7.30
N ASP A 122 25.15 -10.75 -7.63
CA ASP A 122 24.94 -12.20 -7.83
C ASP A 122 25.37 -12.56 -9.24
N HIS A 123 26.45 -13.32 -9.42
CA HIS A 123 26.91 -13.90 -10.71
C HIS A 123 26.87 -13.00 -11.97
N GLY A 124 26.94 -11.67 -11.81
CA GLY A 124 26.91 -10.70 -12.90
C GLY A 124 25.51 -10.16 -13.24
N SER A 125 24.49 -10.52 -12.48
CA SER A 125 23.12 -10.02 -12.55
C SER A 125 22.63 -9.48 -11.20
N LEU A 126 21.54 -8.71 -11.22
CA LEU A 126 20.87 -8.25 -10.02
C LEU A 126 20.13 -9.39 -9.31
N GLU A 127 19.63 -10.39 -10.05
CA GLU A 127 19.01 -11.60 -9.49
C GLU A 127 19.10 -12.77 -10.49
N HIS A 128 19.74 -13.87 -10.07
CA HIS A 128 19.76 -15.10 -10.85
C HIS A 128 18.69 -16.08 -10.42
N ILE A 129 17.62 -16.13 -11.18
CA ILE A 129 16.45 -16.99 -10.96
C ILE A 129 16.83 -18.47 -10.72
N GLY A 130 17.79 -19.00 -11.48
CA GLY A 130 18.24 -20.38 -11.33
C GLY A 130 18.84 -20.67 -9.95
N ASP A 131 19.58 -19.71 -9.42
CA ASP A 131 20.15 -19.79 -8.07
C ASP A 131 19.05 -19.58 -7.01
N THR A 132 18.12 -18.64 -7.22
CA THR A 132 16.97 -18.44 -6.33
C THR A 132 16.15 -19.72 -6.13
N PHE A 133 15.88 -20.48 -7.21
CA PHE A 133 15.18 -21.76 -7.10
C PHE A 133 16.03 -22.84 -6.42
N TYR A 134 17.34 -22.84 -6.64
CA TYR A 134 18.25 -23.75 -5.95
C TYR A 134 18.26 -23.48 -4.44
N MET A 135 18.39 -22.22 -4.02
CA MET A 135 18.32 -21.81 -2.61
C MET A 135 16.97 -22.15 -1.97
N LEU A 136 15.87 -22.01 -2.72
CA LEU A 136 14.53 -22.34 -2.24
C LEU A 136 14.34 -23.86 -2.06
N ALA A 137 14.94 -24.67 -2.93
CA ALA A 137 14.86 -26.12 -2.86
C ALA A 137 15.76 -26.71 -1.75
N ASP A 138 16.92 -26.12 -1.52
CA ASP A 138 17.88 -26.58 -0.51
C ASP A 138 17.43 -26.24 0.92
N ASN A 139 16.88 -25.04 1.13
CA ASN A 139 16.51 -24.57 2.46
C ASN A 139 15.00 -24.72 2.75
N SER A 140 14.65 -25.79 3.46
CA SER A 140 13.26 -26.06 3.87
C SER A 140 12.65 -24.97 4.74
N THR A 141 13.44 -24.29 5.59
CA THR A 141 12.96 -23.20 6.45
C THR A 141 12.59 -21.98 5.61
N LEU A 142 13.40 -21.64 4.60
CA LEU A 142 13.11 -20.56 3.66
C LEU A 142 11.82 -20.86 2.88
N LEU A 143 11.65 -22.10 2.41
CA LEU A 143 10.46 -22.53 1.69
C LEU A 143 9.18 -22.35 2.51
N VAL A 144 9.21 -22.72 3.79
CA VAL A 144 8.07 -22.50 4.70
C VAL A 144 7.74 -21.01 4.84
N PHE A 145 8.75 -20.15 5.01
CA PHE A 145 8.53 -18.70 5.08
C PHE A 145 7.95 -18.12 3.79
N VAL A 146 8.43 -18.56 2.63
CA VAL A 146 7.93 -18.13 1.32
C VAL A 146 6.48 -18.57 1.12
N LEU A 147 6.13 -19.82 1.47
CA LEU A 147 4.75 -20.30 1.37
C LEU A 147 3.82 -19.53 2.32
N MET A 148 4.23 -19.31 3.57
CA MET A 148 3.44 -18.53 4.54
C MET A 148 3.23 -17.10 4.04
N TYR A 149 4.27 -16.48 3.49
CA TYR A 149 4.18 -15.15 2.88
C TYR A 149 3.23 -15.13 1.68
N PHE A 150 3.31 -16.13 0.79
CA PHE A 150 2.42 -16.27 -0.36
C PHE A 150 0.95 -16.35 0.03
N PHE A 151 0.60 -17.22 0.99
CA PHE A 151 -0.79 -17.32 1.48
C PHE A 151 -1.26 -16.03 2.16
N SER A 152 -0.38 -15.36 2.92
CA SER A 152 -0.67 -14.07 3.53
C SER A 152 -1.02 -13.01 2.48
N LEU A 153 -0.27 -12.95 1.37
CA LEU A 153 -0.55 -12.02 0.27
C LEU A 153 -1.89 -12.28 -0.41
N ILE A 154 -2.27 -13.55 -0.62
CA ILE A 154 -3.58 -13.89 -1.21
C ILE A 154 -4.70 -13.37 -0.32
N ILE A 155 -4.64 -13.66 0.98
CA ILE A 155 -5.66 -13.23 1.96
C ILE A 155 -5.70 -11.70 2.06
N PHE A 156 -4.52 -11.05 2.11
CA PHE A 156 -4.42 -9.60 2.16
C PHE A 156 -5.06 -8.94 0.94
N ASN A 157 -4.74 -9.41 -0.26
CA ASN A 157 -5.29 -8.83 -1.48
C ASN A 157 -6.77 -9.14 -1.63
N TRP A 158 -7.23 -10.34 -1.26
CA TRP A 158 -8.66 -10.67 -1.32
C TRP A 158 -9.47 -9.80 -0.36
N SER A 159 -9.02 -9.67 0.90
CA SER A 159 -9.66 -8.81 1.89
C SER A 159 -9.66 -7.34 1.46
N ALA A 160 -8.61 -6.87 0.77
CA ALA A 160 -8.56 -5.53 0.19
C ALA A 160 -9.73 -5.26 -0.77
N ILE A 161 -9.96 -6.17 -1.72
CA ILE A 161 -11.03 -6.05 -2.71
C ILE A 161 -12.40 -6.16 -2.03
N VAL A 162 -12.54 -7.03 -1.03
CA VAL A 162 -13.77 -7.17 -0.25
C VAL A 162 -14.11 -5.85 0.47
N VAL A 163 -13.11 -5.17 1.07
CA VAL A 163 -13.31 -3.85 1.69
C VAL A 163 -13.73 -2.80 0.67
N ILE A 164 -13.13 -2.77 -0.53
CA ILE A 164 -13.51 -1.84 -1.59
C ILE A 164 -14.96 -2.09 -2.04
N LYS A 165 -15.31 -3.37 -2.27
CA LYS A 165 -16.66 -3.77 -2.72
C LYS A 165 -17.75 -3.45 -1.70
N ASN A 166 -17.50 -3.67 -0.42
CA ASN A 166 -18.49 -3.50 0.64
C ASN A 166 -18.56 -2.08 1.20
N ALA A 167 -17.43 -1.38 1.25
CA ALA A 167 -17.33 -0.03 1.80
C ALA A 167 -17.00 0.99 0.70
N SER A 168 -15.71 1.23 0.45
CA SER A 168 -15.20 2.10 -0.62
C SER A 168 -13.68 2.08 -0.68
N SER A 169 -13.13 2.59 -1.78
CA SER A 169 -11.71 2.94 -1.91
C SER A 169 -11.18 3.87 -0.80
N ILE A 170 -12.02 4.73 -0.22
CA ILE A 170 -11.62 5.62 0.88
C ILE A 170 -11.32 4.81 2.15
N VAL A 171 -12.20 3.87 2.52
CA VAL A 171 -12.00 3.02 3.70
C VAL A 171 -10.76 2.16 3.52
N ARG A 172 -10.49 1.67 2.30
CA ARG A 172 -9.24 0.96 1.99
C ARG A 172 -8.00 1.84 2.27
N SER A 173 -8.02 3.11 1.86
CA SER A 173 -6.92 4.05 2.12
C SER A 173 -6.67 4.30 3.62
N ILE A 174 -7.72 4.26 4.46
CA ILE A 174 -7.57 4.31 5.92
C ILE A 174 -6.82 3.07 6.43
N PHE A 175 -7.20 1.87 5.98
CA PHE A 175 -6.49 0.65 6.36
C PHE A 175 -5.03 0.66 5.91
N ASP A 176 -4.76 1.19 4.72
CA ASP A 176 -3.39 1.35 4.22
C ASP A 176 -2.57 2.31 5.10
N SER A 177 -3.21 3.37 5.60
CA SER A 177 -2.63 4.37 6.52
C SER A 177 -2.32 3.78 7.90
N VAL A 178 -3.21 2.94 8.44
CA VAL A 178 -3.01 2.27 9.73
C VAL A 178 -1.94 1.17 9.61
N ARG A 179 -1.92 0.44 8.49
CA ARG A 179 -0.94 -0.61 8.22
C ARG A 179 0.49 -0.11 8.32
N THR A 180 0.82 1.08 7.80
CA THR A 180 2.18 1.62 7.88
C THR A 180 2.62 1.87 9.32
N ALA A 181 1.72 2.41 10.16
CA ALA A 181 1.97 2.60 11.58
C ALA A 181 2.14 1.26 12.33
N ILE A 182 1.34 0.25 12.01
CA ILE A 182 1.48 -1.10 12.59
C ILE A 182 2.82 -1.72 12.20
N ILE A 183 3.24 -1.61 10.93
CA ILE A 183 4.53 -2.14 10.48
C ILE A 183 5.68 -1.49 11.26
N TRP A 184 5.64 -0.16 11.45
CA TRP A 184 6.64 0.53 12.25
C TRP A 184 6.65 0.08 13.71
N MET A 185 5.47 -0.11 14.32
CA MET A 185 5.36 -0.65 15.69
C MET A 185 5.96 -2.06 15.79
N VAL A 186 5.64 -2.94 14.84
CA VAL A 186 6.23 -4.29 14.77
C VAL A 186 7.75 -4.22 14.61
N ASN A 187 8.27 -3.27 13.81
CA ASN A 187 9.71 -3.09 13.62
C ASN A 187 10.42 -2.73 14.95
N LEU A 188 9.80 -1.90 15.79
CA LEU A 188 10.29 -1.64 17.15
C LEU A 188 10.20 -2.88 18.04
N LEU A 189 9.08 -3.62 18.01
CA LEU A 189 8.91 -4.83 18.81
C LEU A 189 9.92 -5.92 18.42
N ILE A 190 10.28 -6.03 17.15
CA ILE A 190 11.33 -6.97 16.71
C ILE A 190 12.66 -6.61 17.38
N TYR A 191 13.05 -5.32 17.38
CA TYR A 191 14.31 -4.89 17.98
C TYR A 191 14.39 -5.13 19.51
N TYR A 192 13.27 -4.99 20.23
CA TYR A 192 13.25 -5.07 21.69
C TYR A 192 12.82 -6.43 22.28
N ILE A 193 11.93 -7.15 21.60
CA ILE A 193 11.27 -8.36 22.15
C ILE A 193 11.70 -9.61 21.39
N PHE A 194 11.50 -9.63 20.07
CA PHE A 194 11.64 -10.87 19.29
C PHE A 194 13.08 -11.20 18.91
N ALA A 195 13.90 -10.18 18.66
CA ALA A 195 15.30 -10.34 18.26
C ALA A 195 16.17 -9.21 18.86
N PRO A 196 16.43 -9.25 20.18
CA PRO A 196 17.18 -8.22 20.89
C PRO A 196 18.55 -7.97 20.24
N GLN A 197 18.83 -6.71 19.88
CA GLN A 197 20.08 -6.28 19.23
C GLN A 197 20.38 -6.92 17.86
N SER A 198 19.40 -7.57 17.23
CA SER A 198 19.58 -8.05 15.86
C SER A 198 19.59 -6.88 14.87
N GLN A 199 20.14 -7.10 13.67
CA GLN A 199 20.06 -6.12 12.59
C GLN A 199 18.64 -5.93 12.03
N TYR A 200 17.69 -6.75 12.49
CA TYR A 200 16.30 -6.72 12.09
C TYR A 200 15.53 -5.90 13.13
N GLY A 201 14.97 -4.76 12.73
CA GLY A 201 14.29 -3.85 13.66
C GLY A 201 14.85 -2.44 13.66
N GLU A 202 14.02 -1.45 13.98
CA GLU A 202 14.45 -0.08 14.19
C GLU A 202 14.67 0.16 15.69
N ARG A 203 15.82 0.75 16.05
CA ARG A 203 16.06 1.18 17.42
C ARG A 203 15.31 2.48 17.70
N TRP A 204 14.77 2.64 18.91
CA TRP A 204 14.21 3.92 19.32
C TRP A 204 15.30 5.00 19.38
N THR A 205 15.14 6.06 18.58
CA THR A 205 16.03 7.23 18.55
C THR A 205 15.26 8.52 18.81
N THR A 206 15.97 9.65 18.93
CA THR A 206 15.33 10.97 19.07
C THR A 206 14.41 11.30 17.89
N PHE A 207 14.73 10.81 16.68
CA PHE A 207 13.90 10.99 15.48
C PHE A 207 12.65 10.10 15.48
N SER A 208 12.63 9.02 16.25
CA SER A 208 11.45 8.14 16.40
C SER A 208 10.27 8.85 17.07
N TRP A 209 10.53 9.88 17.89
CA TRP A 209 9.47 10.75 18.43
C TRP A 209 8.76 11.56 17.33
N ILE A 210 9.53 12.03 16.34
CA ILE A 210 9.00 12.77 15.18
C ILE A 210 8.22 11.82 14.27
N GLN A 211 8.72 10.59 14.07
CA GLN A 211 7.99 9.54 13.33
C GLN A 211 6.65 9.22 14.00
N LEU A 212 6.63 9.02 15.33
CA LEU A 212 5.41 8.75 16.09
C LEU A 212 4.38 9.88 15.89
N LEU A 213 4.80 11.14 16.04
CA LEU A 213 3.95 12.30 15.81
C LEU A 213 3.40 12.29 14.37
N GLY A 214 4.26 12.00 13.40
CA GLY A 214 3.87 11.85 12.00
C GLY A 214 2.81 10.77 11.79
N PHE A 215 2.93 9.60 12.39
CA PHE A 215 1.92 8.53 12.29
C PHE A 215 0.59 8.91 12.96
N VAL A 216 0.63 9.52 14.15
CA VAL A 216 -0.58 10.01 14.84
C VAL A 216 -1.30 11.03 13.96
N PHE A 217 -0.54 11.98 13.39
CA PHE A 217 -1.10 13.00 12.50
C PHE A 217 -1.63 12.43 11.19
N LEU A 218 -0.98 11.39 10.65
CA LEU A 218 -1.42 10.67 9.45
C LEU A 218 -2.76 9.96 9.70
N VAL A 219 -2.87 9.21 10.79
CA VAL A 219 -4.13 8.53 11.17
C VAL A 219 -5.23 9.56 11.43
N PHE A 220 -4.94 10.63 12.17
CA PHE A 220 -5.89 11.70 12.44
C PHE A 220 -6.40 12.36 11.15
N SER A 221 -5.50 12.74 10.25
CA SER A 221 -5.86 13.36 8.97
C SER A 221 -6.71 12.43 8.08
N SER A 222 -6.42 11.13 8.10
CA SER A 222 -7.19 10.09 7.37
C SER A 222 -8.62 9.93 7.92
N GLN A 223 -8.79 9.98 9.25
CA GLN A 223 -10.12 9.93 9.88
C GLN A 223 -10.94 11.20 9.63
N CYS A 224 -10.28 12.36 9.65
CA CYS A 224 -10.88 13.65 9.28
C CYS A 224 -11.35 13.67 7.82
N TYR A 225 -10.57 13.11 6.90
CA TYR A 225 -10.96 12.98 5.49
C TYR A 225 -12.24 12.17 5.31
N SER A 226 -12.40 11.12 6.12
CA SER A 226 -13.55 10.22 6.11
C SER A 226 -14.80 10.81 6.77
N GLY A 227 -14.67 11.94 7.46
CA GLY A 227 -15.79 12.64 8.11
C GLY A 227 -16.25 12.01 9.43
N TYR A 228 -15.51 11.03 9.96
CA TYR A 228 -15.74 10.48 11.31
C TYR A 228 -15.40 11.52 12.39
N VAL A 229 -14.36 12.32 12.16
CA VAL A 229 -13.97 13.45 13.01
C VAL A 229 -14.40 14.74 12.33
N LYS A 230 -15.25 15.51 12.99
CA LYS A 230 -15.80 16.78 12.49
C LYS A 230 -15.06 17.94 13.13
N PHE A 231 -14.42 18.78 12.32
CA PHE A 231 -13.88 20.07 12.73
C PHE A 231 -15.01 21.07 13.02
N PRO A 232 -14.97 21.79 14.13
CA PRO A 232 -16.03 22.73 14.50
C PRO A 232 -16.24 23.88 13.49
N PHE A 233 -15.27 24.17 12.63
CA PHE A 233 -15.28 25.31 11.71
C PHE A 233 -15.81 25.03 10.29
N PHE A 234 -16.12 23.77 9.93
CA PHE A 234 -16.55 23.42 8.57
C PHE A 234 -17.98 22.86 8.52
N ASN A 235 -18.76 23.31 7.55
CA ASN A 235 -20.09 22.77 7.28
C ASN A 235 -19.98 21.40 6.60
N TYR A 236 -20.38 20.35 7.31
CA TYR A 236 -20.45 18.98 6.80
C TYR A 236 -21.81 18.76 6.13
N VAL A 237 -21.82 18.60 4.81
CA VAL A 237 -23.01 18.07 4.12
C VAL A 237 -23.08 16.58 4.44
N LYS A 238 -24.21 16.11 5.00
CA LYS A 238 -24.47 14.68 5.23
C LYS A 238 -24.29 13.92 3.90
N GLN A 239 -23.37 12.95 3.87
CA GLN A 239 -23.14 12.07 2.73
C GLN A 239 -24.19 10.97 2.63
#